data_AF-A0A536CTX1-F1
#
_entry.id   AF-A0A536CTX1-F1
#
_cell.length_a   1.000
_cell.length_b   1.000
_cell.length_c   1.000
_cell.angle_alpha   90.00
_cell.angle_beta   90.00
_cell.angle_gamma   90.00
#
_symmetry.space_group_name_H-M   'P 1'
#
loop_
_entity.id
_entity.type
_entity.pdbx_description
1 polymer ?
#
loop_
_entity_poly.entity_id
_entity_poly.type
_entity_poly.pdbx_seq_one_letter_code
_entity_poly.pdbx_strand_id
1 'polypeptide(L)'
;MGKLGRLRAIALVLCSVLALGALPARPSAASDISAPGRLAAAIVPAIPPVRAVAPPGRTILVSSEPFFGAYVRFGARNPIIREDGNEVLWWGSIPPYVFNPVIAFDVATGSQTAVSLGLSGELLNADLNFGASPDGRFVAFVGPVPVQTECCSDFRREVLLRDRLAGTTTLVSVTPTGQPSMNASPQNPAVSRDGRYVVFESQANDLTPENGSNLGNSYVYLRDLWGGLTTRISPPESVNAGGGRKPKISADGRYVVFQGNSGVWSFDRFSSSAEILARDRFGAVVPTAHSPSISGDGRFVAYDAFSDGIVADDTNGTNDVFVFDRTDRSTRRASLGTGGVQGDRSSFAPSISSDGRFVAFESTATNFAPDTTDANGTQDIFVRDLQLDRTTLASVSVTGTTPNNSSSAASVSADGTRVAFGSGATDLMPRRVPPSGQLRRSRCPDLARVRDLRRRLQRVVRPRDEQVVHARPHLCGAEHVHRRGRRHGQRRRERNRPLQGRGPEPNAGGQRR
;
A
#
# COMPACT_ATOMS: atom_id res chain seq x y z
N MET A 1 -73.18 9.05 -10.68
CA MET A 1 -73.98 7.98 -10.04
C MET A 1 -73.46 6.62 -10.57
N GLY A 2 -73.52 5.48 -9.86
CA GLY A 2 -73.98 5.32 -8.47
C GLY A 2 -74.23 3.87 -7.95
N LYS A 3 -73.22 2.97 -7.95
CA LYS A 3 -73.14 1.71 -7.15
C LYS A 3 -74.09 0.51 -7.45
N LEU A 4 -73.72 -0.64 -6.83
CA LEU A 4 -74.37 -1.96 -6.64
C LEU A 4 -74.26 -3.01 -7.78
N GLY A 5 -74.04 -4.33 -7.50
CA GLY A 5 -73.56 -4.93 -6.24
C GLY A 5 -73.72 -6.46 -6.01
N ARG A 6 -72.63 -7.25 -6.19
CA ARG A 6 -72.24 -8.55 -5.54
C ARG A 6 -73.18 -9.79 -5.53
N LEU A 7 -72.63 -10.95 -5.93
CA LEU A 7 -72.70 -12.33 -5.33
C LEU A 7 -71.75 -13.24 -6.17
N ARG A 8 -70.76 -14.07 -5.76
CA ARG A 8 -70.37 -14.98 -4.64
C ARG A 8 -70.66 -16.49 -4.84
N ALA A 9 -69.65 -17.26 -5.31
CA ALA A 9 -69.32 -18.68 -4.98
C ALA A 9 -68.02 -19.10 -5.73
N ILE A 10 -66.88 -19.40 -5.08
CA ILE A 10 -66.39 -20.68 -4.49
C ILE A 10 -65.95 -21.76 -5.52
N ALA A 11 -64.64 -22.07 -5.51
CA ALA A 11 -64.06 -23.37 -5.87
C ALA A 11 -62.69 -23.54 -5.16
N LEU A 12 -62.39 -24.73 -4.62
CA LEU A 12 -61.10 -25.11 -4.02
C LEU A 12 -60.47 -26.27 -4.80
N VAL A 13 -59.13 -26.35 -4.84
CA VAL A 13 -58.36 -27.61 -4.83
C VAL A 13 -57.06 -27.38 -4.03
N LEU A 14 -56.60 -28.38 -3.26
CA LEU A 14 -55.34 -28.37 -2.50
C LEU A 14 -54.16 -28.90 -3.35
N CYS A 15 -52.93 -28.61 -2.92
CA CYS A 15 -51.73 -29.31 -3.40
C CYS A 15 -50.94 -29.89 -2.22
N SER A 16 -50.64 -31.19 -2.25
CA SER A 16 -49.86 -31.92 -1.23
C SER A 16 -48.92 -32.94 -1.86
N VAL A 17 -47.85 -33.26 -1.12
CA VAL A 17 -46.61 -33.90 -1.61
C VAL A 17 -46.71 -35.43 -1.78
N LEU A 18 -46.02 -35.97 -2.81
CA LEU A 18 -45.14 -37.16 -2.85
C LEU A 18 -45.04 -37.68 -4.32
N ALA A 19 -43.97 -38.24 -4.89
CA ALA A 19 -42.50 -38.17 -4.77
C ALA A 19 -41.92 -39.46 -5.41
N LEU A 20 -41.07 -39.40 -6.44
CA LEU A 20 -40.02 -40.41 -6.73
C LEU A 20 -39.09 -40.03 -7.91
N GLY A 21 -37.88 -40.60 -7.89
CA GLY A 21 -36.68 -40.07 -8.55
C GLY A 21 -36.56 -40.18 -10.08
N ALA A 22 -35.82 -39.22 -10.63
CA ALA A 22 -35.00 -39.37 -11.83
C ALA A 22 -33.80 -38.40 -11.78
N LEU A 23 -32.61 -38.87 -12.18
CA LEU A 23 -31.46 -38.01 -12.50
C LEU A 23 -31.45 -37.78 -14.02
N PRO A 24 -31.13 -36.55 -14.48
CA PRO A 24 -30.05 -36.47 -15.45
C PRO A 24 -29.14 -35.23 -15.34
N ALA A 25 -27.95 -35.37 -15.93
CA ALA A 25 -27.10 -34.36 -16.57
C ALA A 25 -26.85 -32.98 -15.90
N ARG A 26 -25.57 -32.66 -15.69
CA ARG A 26 -25.09 -31.29 -15.54
C ARG A 26 -25.29 -30.51 -16.85
N PRO A 27 -25.81 -29.27 -16.82
CA PRO A 27 -25.55 -28.30 -17.89
C PRO A 27 -24.06 -27.94 -17.91
N SER A 28 -23.49 -27.78 -19.11
CA SER A 28 -22.12 -27.26 -19.29
C SER A 28 -22.11 -25.75 -19.09
N ALA A 29 -21.05 -25.23 -18.45
CA ALA A 29 -20.79 -23.79 -18.47
C ALA A 29 -20.51 -23.32 -19.91
N ALA A 30 -21.38 -22.46 -20.42
CA ALA A 30 -21.15 -21.63 -21.60
C ALA A 30 -21.25 -20.16 -21.17
N SER A 31 -20.44 -19.30 -21.78
CA SER A 31 -20.32 -17.90 -21.41
C SER A 31 -21.48 -17.07 -21.92
N ASP A 32 -22.06 -16.25 -21.05
CA ASP A 32 -22.77 -15.04 -21.45
C ASP A 32 -22.38 -13.91 -20.49
N ILE A 33 -21.96 -12.76 -21.03
CA ILE A 33 -21.43 -11.61 -20.27
C ILE A 33 -22.16 -10.36 -20.77
N SER A 34 -23.44 -10.24 -20.40
CA SER A 34 -24.33 -9.19 -20.91
C SER A 34 -25.46 -8.78 -19.94
N ALA A 35 -25.19 -8.68 -18.63
CA ALA A 35 -26.16 -8.15 -17.65
C ALA A 35 -25.52 -7.28 -16.54
N PRO A 36 -25.97 -6.04 -16.30
CA PRO A 36 -25.52 -5.19 -15.20
C PRO A 36 -26.19 -5.58 -13.87
N GLY A 37 -25.90 -6.80 -13.38
CA GLY A 37 -26.34 -7.30 -12.09
C GLY A 37 -25.23 -7.19 -11.04
N ARG A 38 -25.55 -6.67 -9.85
CA ARG A 38 -24.64 -6.46 -8.69
C ARG A 38 -23.54 -7.54 -8.60
N LEU A 39 -22.31 -7.19 -9.00
CA LEU A 39 -21.12 -7.97 -8.68
C LEU A 39 -20.89 -7.88 -7.16
N ALA A 40 -21.33 -8.91 -6.44
CA ALA A 40 -20.87 -9.13 -5.07
C ALA A 40 -19.33 -9.23 -5.10
N ALA A 41 -18.66 -8.49 -4.21
CA ALA A 41 -17.20 -8.39 -4.22
C ALA A 41 -16.58 -9.80 -4.20
N ALA A 42 -15.73 -10.09 -5.19
CA ALA A 42 -15.22 -11.43 -5.40
C ALA A 42 -14.43 -11.89 -4.16
N ILE A 43 -14.89 -12.95 -3.51
CA ILE A 43 -14.20 -13.59 -2.40
C ILE A 43 -12.87 -14.11 -2.94
N VAL A 44 -11.78 -13.47 -2.54
CA VAL A 44 -10.44 -13.76 -3.07
C VAL A 44 -9.99 -15.10 -2.50
N PRO A 45 -9.61 -16.09 -3.33
CA PRO A 45 -9.10 -17.36 -2.84
C PRO A 45 -7.78 -17.13 -2.08
N ALA A 46 -7.84 -17.30 -0.76
CA ALA A 46 -6.92 -16.63 0.15
C ALA A 46 -5.49 -17.19 0.18
N ILE A 47 -4.53 -16.27 0.21
CA ILE A 47 -3.32 -16.43 1.02
C ILE A 47 -3.49 -15.46 2.20
N PRO A 48 -3.93 -15.92 3.39
CA PRO A 48 -4.09 -15.06 4.54
C PRO A 48 -2.71 -14.68 5.11
N PRO A 49 -2.47 -13.41 5.50
CA PRO A 49 -1.45 -13.15 6.51
C PRO A 49 -1.86 -13.91 7.78
N VAL A 50 -0.89 -14.53 8.43
CA VAL A 50 -1.17 -15.29 9.65
C VAL A 50 -0.90 -14.36 10.83
N ARG A 51 -1.85 -14.24 11.76
CA ARG A 51 -1.68 -13.41 12.96
C ARG A 51 -0.38 -13.80 13.68
N ALA A 52 0.42 -12.80 14.02
CA ALA A 52 1.50 -12.96 14.99
C ALA A 52 0.96 -12.55 16.36
N VAL A 53 0.99 -13.49 17.32
CA VAL A 53 0.59 -13.23 18.70
C VAL A 53 1.85 -12.84 19.46
N ALA A 54 1.94 -11.57 19.87
CA ALA A 54 3.02 -11.11 20.74
C ALA A 54 2.85 -11.67 22.16
N PRO A 55 3.88 -11.61 23.02
CA PRO A 55 3.69 -11.64 24.47
C PRO A 55 2.60 -10.64 24.94
N PRO A 56 1.95 -10.91 26.08
CA PRO A 56 0.60 -10.42 26.36
C PRO A 56 0.49 -8.89 26.40
N GLY A 57 -0.24 -8.34 25.42
CA GLY A 57 -0.62 -6.92 25.37
C GLY A 57 -0.86 -6.37 23.97
N ARG A 58 -0.18 -6.90 22.94
CA ARG A 58 -0.33 -6.43 21.54
C ARG A 58 -0.57 -7.57 20.55
N THR A 59 -1.45 -7.36 19.56
CA THR A 59 -1.66 -8.30 18.44
C THR A 59 -1.01 -7.73 17.19
N ILE A 60 -0.11 -8.51 16.56
CA ILE A 60 0.72 -8.06 15.46
C ILE A 60 0.18 -8.62 14.14
N LEU A 61 0.01 -7.75 13.13
CA LEU A 61 -0.60 -8.08 11.85
C LEU A 61 0.45 -7.92 10.73
N VAL A 62 1.22 -8.98 10.53
CA VAL A 62 2.37 -9.02 9.62
C VAL A 62 1.94 -9.40 8.21
N SER A 63 2.24 -8.57 7.23
CA SER A 63 2.34 -9.00 5.83
C SER A 63 3.77 -9.41 5.51
N SER A 64 4.02 -10.72 5.39
CA SER A 64 5.35 -11.21 5.03
C SER A 64 5.67 -11.03 3.55
N GLU A 65 6.92 -10.68 3.28
CA GLU A 65 7.55 -10.76 1.97
C GLU A 65 8.56 -11.92 1.96
N PRO A 66 8.12 -13.19 1.82
CA PRO A 66 9.02 -14.33 1.88
C PRO A 66 9.97 -14.34 0.66
N PHE A 67 11.20 -13.88 0.83
CA PHE A 67 12.15 -13.73 -0.28
C PHE A 67 12.86 -15.06 -0.63
N PHE A 68 12.25 -15.89 -1.48
CA PHE A 68 12.88 -17.13 -1.97
C PHE A 68 12.51 -17.52 -3.41
N GLY A 69 13.49 -17.35 -4.31
CA GLY A 69 13.80 -18.24 -5.44
C GLY A 69 12.77 -18.43 -6.56
N ALA A 70 12.98 -17.75 -7.69
CA ALA A 70 12.47 -18.05 -9.04
C ALA A 70 10.93 -18.11 -9.27
N TYR A 71 10.12 -18.08 -8.21
CA TYR A 71 8.67 -17.91 -8.28
C TYR A 71 8.30 -16.57 -7.64
N VAL A 72 7.48 -15.78 -8.35
CA VAL A 72 6.97 -14.50 -7.85
C VAL A 72 6.17 -14.76 -6.58
N ARG A 73 6.49 -14.04 -5.51
CA ARG A 73 5.81 -14.11 -4.21
C ARG A 73 5.19 -12.77 -3.91
N PHE A 74 3.93 -12.81 -3.49
CA PHE A 74 3.05 -11.66 -3.45
C PHE A 74 3.08 -11.07 -2.04
N GLY A 75 3.73 -9.92 -1.89
CA GLY A 75 3.74 -9.16 -0.64
C GLY A 75 2.49 -8.30 -0.50
N ALA A 76 2.07 -8.07 0.75
CA ALA A 76 1.11 -7.03 1.09
C ALA A 76 1.86 -5.83 1.68
N ARG A 77 1.59 -4.63 1.17
CA ARG A 77 2.36 -3.41 1.44
C ARG A 77 1.42 -2.25 1.81
N ASN A 78 2.01 -1.24 2.45
CA ASN A 78 1.32 -0.05 2.96
C ASN A 78 0.03 -0.42 3.72
N PRO A 79 0.10 -1.24 4.78
CA PRO A 79 -1.08 -1.55 5.56
C PRO A 79 -1.62 -0.27 6.23
N ILE A 80 -2.94 -0.13 6.24
CA ILE A 80 -3.68 0.82 7.07
C ILE A 80 -4.58 -0.01 7.97
N ILE A 81 -4.31 0.02 9.28
CA ILE A 81 -5.20 -0.62 10.26
C ILE A 81 -6.39 0.29 10.55
N ARG A 82 -7.58 -0.29 10.68
CA ARG A 82 -8.77 0.44 11.14
C ARG A 82 -8.59 0.87 12.59
N GLU A 83 -9.22 1.97 12.99
CA GLU A 83 -9.04 2.55 14.34
C GLU A 83 -9.36 1.57 15.48
N ASP A 84 -10.34 0.67 15.30
CA ASP A 84 -10.73 -0.37 16.25
C ASP A 84 -9.84 -1.64 16.20
N GLY A 85 -8.81 -1.65 15.34
CA GLY A 85 -7.90 -2.76 15.12
C GLY A 85 -8.48 -3.98 14.40
N ASN A 86 -9.79 -4.04 14.12
CA ASN A 86 -10.45 -5.27 13.67
C ASN A 86 -10.39 -5.52 12.16
N GLU A 87 -9.89 -4.56 11.38
CA GLU A 87 -9.66 -4.70 9.95
C GLU A 87 -8.31 -4.09 9.56
N VAL A 88 -7.63 -4.68 8.59
CA VAL A 88 -6.47 -4.08 7.90
C VAL A 88 -6.77 -3.98 6.42
N LEU A 89 -6.51 -2.81 5.85
CA LEU A 89 -6.44 -2.59 4.41
C LEU A 89 -4.98 -2.66 3.98
N TRP A 90 -4.66 -3.28 2.84
CA TRP A 90 -3.32 -3.24 2.25
C TRP A 90 -3.38 -3.26 0.72
N TRP A 91 -2.29 -2.84 0.07
CA TRP A 91 -2.06 -3.13 -1.35
C TRP A 91 -1.41 -4.50 -1.48
N GLY A 92 -1.90 -5.40 -2.33
CA GLY A 92 -1.30 -6.73 -2.48
C GLY A 92 -1.85 -7.56 -3.63
N SER A 93 -1.03 -8.45 -4.19
CA SER A 93 -1.36 -9.16 -5.44
C SER A 93 -2.26 -10.38 -5.25
N ILE A 94 -3.15 -10.64 -6.23
CA ILE A 94 -4.03 -11.81 -6.26
C ILE A 94 -3.49 -12.89 -7.23
N PRO A 95 -3.08 -14.09 -6.75
CA PRO A 95 -2.65 -15.18 -7.62
C PRO A 95 -3.75 -15.63 -8.60
N PRO A 96 -3.41 -16.06 -9.84
CA PRO A 96 -2.07 -16.19 -10.41
C PRO A 96 -1.57 -14.94 -11.16
N TYR A 97 -2.30 -13.81 -11.10
CA TYR A 97 -2.03 -12.64 -11.93
C TYR A 97 -1.16 -11.61 -11.22
N VAL A 98 -0.40 -10.81 -11.98
CA VAL A 98 0.27 -9.60 -11.44
C VAL A 98 -0.77 -8.48 -11.37
N PHE A 99 -1.72 -8.65 -10.46
CA PHE A 99 -2.89 -7.80 -10.31
C PHE A 99 -3.07 -7.45 -8.82
N ASN A 100 -2.97 -6.17 -8.49
CA ASN A 100 -2.73 -5.66 -7.14
C ASN A 100 -3.82 -4.66 -6.74
N PRO A 101 -4.97 -5.13 -6.24
CA PRO A 101 -5.98 -4.26 -5.67
C PRO A 101 -5.59 -3.83 -4.25
N VAL A 102 -6.34 -2.87 -3.72
CA VAL A 102 -6.47 -2.71 -2.26
C VAL A 102 -7.36 -3.83 -1.74
N ILE A 103 -6.91 -4.56 -0.72
CA ILE A 103 -7.59 -5.69 -0.09
C ILE A 103 -7.89 -5.31 1.36
N ALA A 104 -9.13 -5.52 1.78
CA ALA A 104 -9.56 -5.49 3.17
C ALA A 104 -9.47 -6.90 3.78
N PHE A 105 -8.98 -6.97 5.01
CA PHE A 105 -8.83 -8.20 5.79
C PHE A 105 -9.45 -8.05 7.17
N ASP A 106 -10.51 -8.82 7.40
CA ASP A 106 -11.14 -8.91 8.71
C ASP A 106 -10.25 -9.75 9.64
N VAL A 107 -9.75 -9.11 10.70
CA VAL A 107 -8.74 -9.71 11.60
C VAL A 107 -9.35 -10.84 12.42
N ALA A 108 -10.66 -10.79 12.71
CA ALA A 108 -11.37 -11.75 13.55
C ALA A 108 -11.59 -13.11 12.86
N THR A 109 -11.97 -13.10 11.58
CA THR A 109 -12.30 -14.27 10.75
C THR A 109 -11.16 -14.70 9.83
N GLY A 110 -10.25 -13.79 9.48
CA GLY A 110 -9.23 -13.99 8.45
C GLY A 110 -9.75 -13.86 7.01
N SER A 111 -10.98 -13.36 6.82
CA SER A 111 -11.60 -13.14 5.51
C SER A 111 -10.88 -12.04 4.72
N GLN A 112 -10.82 -12.16 3.38
CA GLN A 112 -10.24 -11.18 2.47
C GLN A 112 -11.26 -10.75 1.41
N THR A 113 -11.37 -9.43 1.19
CA THR A 113 -12.23 -8.83 0.15
C THR A 113 -11.47 -7.74 -0.58
N ALA A 114 -11.43 -7.76 -1.91
CA ALA A 114 -10.85 -6.66 -2.68
C ALA A 114 -11.79 -5.45 -2.72
N VAL A 115 -11.28 -4.24 -2.45
CA VAL A 115 -12.08 -3.02 -2.27
C VAL A 115 -11.80 -1.91 -3.28
N SER A 116 -10.70 -1.97 -4.04
CA SER A 116 -10.44 -1.05 -5.17
C SER A 116 -11.30 -1.42 -6.38
N LEU A 117 -12.61 -1.17 -6.27
CA LEU A 117 -13.58 -1.34 -7.36
C LEU A 117 -13.80 0.00 -8.07
N GLY A 118 -13.84 -0.03 -9.40
CA GLY A 118 -13.98 1.14 -10.27
C GLY A 118 -15.42 1.62 -10.45
N LEU A 119 -15.62 2.50 -11.44
CA LEU A 119 -16.86 3.26 -11.62
C LEU A 119 -18.07 2.40 -12.05
N SER A 120 -17.83 1.25 -12.68
CA SER A 120 -18.86 0.25 -13.02
C SER A 120 -18.89 -0.95 -12.06
N GLY A 121 -18.12 -0.90 -10.96
CA GLY A 121 -17.97 -2.00 -10.00
C GLY A 121 -16.96 -3.08 -10.42
N GLU A 122 -16.23 -2.85 -11.51
CA GLU A 122 -15.12 -3.67 -11.98
C GLU A 122 -13.96 -3.65 -10.98
N LEU A 123 -13.21 -4.76 -10.86
CA LEU A 123 -12.05 -4.80 -9.97
C LEU A 123 -10.83 -4.12 -10.62
N LEU A 124 -10.21 -3.15 -9.93
CA LEU A 124 -9.09 -2.35 -10.44
C LEU A 124 -7.75 -2.67 -9.76
N ASN A 125 -6.68 -2.63 -10.57
CA ASN A 125 -5.29 -2.65 -10.13
C ASN A 125 -4.90 -1.24 -9.63
N ALA A 126 -4.85 -1.10 -8.31
CA ALA A 126 -4.55 0.16 -7.64
C ALA A 126 -3.04 0.43 -7.59
N ASP A 127 -2.67 1.70 -7.41
CA ASP A 127 -1.29 2.04 -7.04
C ASP A 127 -0.99 1.73 -5.58
N LEU A 128 0.30 1.56 -5.30
CA LEU A 128 0.85 1.15 -4.00
C LEU A 128 0.39 2.05 -2.83
N ASN A 129 0.18 3.33 -3.10
CA ASN A 129 -0.20 4.33 -2.11
C ASN A 129 -1.70 4.63 -2.20
N PHE A 130 -2.43 4.27 -1.15
CA PHE A 130 -3.85 4.54 -0.96
C PHE A 130 -4.07 5.14 0.43
N GLY A 131 -5.30 5.61 0.70
CA GLY A 131 -5.73 6.10 1.99
C GLY A 131 -7.10 5.54 2.36
N ALA A 132 -7.45 5.59 3.64
CA ALA A 132 -8.75 5.18 4.14
C ALA A 132 -9.22 6.12 5.26
N SER A 133 -10.53 6.19 5.47
CA SER A 133 -11.10 6.81 6.66
C SER A 133 -10.77 5.97 7.92
N PRO A 134 -10.76 6.55 9.13
CA PRO A 134 -10.42 5.82 10.35
C PRO A 134 -11.33 4.62 10.66
N ASP A 135 -12.60 4.70 10.24
CA ASP A 135 -13.62 3.64 10.32
C ASP A 135 -13.53 2.63 9.16
N GLY A 136 -12.56 2.78 8.26
CA GLY A 136 -12.32 1.95 7.09
C GLY A 136 -13.41 2.03 6.01
N ARG A 137 -14.51 2.77 6.18
CA ARG A 137 -15.66 2.82 5.25
C ARG A 137 -15.26 3.35 3.88
N PHE A 138 -14.51 4.44 3.87
CA PHE A 138 -14.09 5.13 2.67
C PHE A 138 -12.65 4.76 2.34
N VAL A 139 -12.40 4.34 1.10
CA VAL A 139 -11.05 3.98 0.63
C VAL A 139 -10.73 4.79 -0.62
N ALA A 140 -9.75 5.68 -0.50
CA ALA A 140 -9.27 6.53 -1.59
C ALA A 140 -8.02 5.88 -2.21
N PHE A 141 -8.03 5.58 -3.50
CA PHE A 141 -6.94 4.89 -4.18
C PHE A 141 -6.74 5.46 -5.58
N VAL A 142 -5.52 5.37 -6.12
CA VAL A 142 -5.27 5.71 -7.53
C VAL A 142 -5.48 4.47 -8.39
N GLY A 143 -6.29 4.58 -9.45
CA GLY A 143 -6.63 3.48 -10.35
C GLY A 143 -6.89 3.96 -11.78
N PRO A 144 -6.92 3.05 -12.77
CA PRO A 144 -7.18 3.42 -14.16
C PRO A 144 -8.66 3.76 -14.37
N VAL A 145 -8.91 4.88 -15.04
CA VAL A 145 -10.23 5.42 -15.39
C VAL A 145 -10.28 5.58 -16.91
N PRO A 146 -11.30 5.05 -17.61
CA PRO A 146 -11.43 5.21 -19.06
C PRO A 146 -11.61 6.68 -19.45
N VAL A 147 -10.93 7.11 -20.50
CA VAL A 147 -11.17 8.38 -21.20
C VAL A 147 -11.38 8.13 -22.69
N GLN A 148 -12.24 8.93 -23.32
CA GLN A 148 -12.33 9.00 -24.77
C GLN A 148 -11.43 10.13 -25.27
N THR A 149 -10.56 9.80 -26.22
CA THR A 149 -9.84 10.76 -27.06
C THR A 149 -10.38 10.65 -28.49
N GLU A 150 -10.08 11.61 -29.36
CA GLU A 150 -10.62 11.66 -30.73
C GLU A 150 -10.27 10.42 -31.58
N CYS A 151 -9.19 9.71 -31.26
CA CYS A 151 -8.71 8.55 -32.01
C CYS A 151 -8.81 7.20 -31.28
N CYS A 152 -8.89 7.18 -29.94
CA CYS A 152 -9.00 5.94 -29.17
C CYS A 152 -9.59 6.10 -27.76
N SER A 153 -10.03 4.97 -27.19
CA SER A 153 -10.17 4.80 -25.75
C SER A 153 -8.79 4.65 -25.09
N ASP A 154 -8.50 5.48 -24.08
CA ASP A 154 -7.28 5.43 -23.28
C ASP A 154 -7.64 5.37 -21.77
N PHE A 155 -6.65 5.23 -20.88
CA PHE A 155 -6.86 5.14 -19.44
C PHE A 155 -5.95 6.12 -18.67
N ARG A 156 -6.57 7.04 -17.91
CA ARG A 156 -5.86 7.91 -16.95
C ARG A 156 -5.74 7.21 -15.60
N ARG A 157 -4.62 7.37 -14.90
CA ARG A 157 -4.55 6.99 -13.47
C ARG A 157 -5.03 8.18 -12.65
N GLU A 158 -6.10 7.98 -11.88
CA GLU A 158 -6.84 9.02 -11.16
C GLU A 158 -7.23 8.55 -9.76
N VAL A 159 -7.47 9.49 -8.84
CA VAL A 159 -7.99 9.21 -7.49
C VAL A 159 -9.47 8.84 -7.59
N LEU A 160 -9.78 7.64 -7.12
CA LEU A 160 -11.11 7.09 -6.94
C LEU A 160 -11.40 6.95 -5.45
N LEU A 161 -12.61 7.31 -5.03
CA LEU A 161 -13.10 7.07 -3.67
C LEU A 161 -14.16 5.96 -3.69
N ARG A 162 -13.89 4.87 -2.97
CA ARG A 162 -14.85 3.79 -2.71
C ARG A 162 -15.61 4.08 -1.41
N ASP A 163 -16.93 4.16 -1.47
CA ASP A 163 -17.78 3.99 -0.27
C ASP A 163 -18.16 2.52 -0.15
N ARG A 164 -17.57 1.84 0.84
CA ARG A 164 -17.80 0.40 1.04
C ARG A 164 -19.19 0.08 1.61
N LEU A 165 -19.86 1.06 2.23
CA LEU A 165 -21.22 0.89 2.78
C LEU A 165 -22.28 1.13 1.71
N ALA A 166 -22.14 2.21 0.91
CA ALA A 166 -23.04 2.48 -0.21
C ALA A 166 -22.81 1.55 -1.41
N GLY A 167 -21.62 0.97 -1.52
CA GLY A 167 -21.23 0.11 -2.64
C GLY A 167 -20.88 0.86 -3.93
N THR A 168 -20.64 2.16 -3.84
CA THR A 168 -20.36 3.08 -4.96
C THR A 168 -18.88 3.48 -5.03
N THR A 169 -18.45 3.92 -6.21
CA THR A 169 -17.13 4.51 -6.44
C THR A 169 -17.29 5.84 -7.15
N THR A 170 -16.56 6.87 -6.70
CA THR A 170 -16.63 8.25 -7.21
C THR A 170 -15.26 8.69 -7.72
N LEU A 171 -15.22 9.37 -8.88
CA LEU A 171 -14.01 10.04 -9.37
C LEU A 171 -13.75 11.33 -8.57
N VAL A 172 -12.55 11.47 -8.03
CA VAL A 172 -12.18 12.56 -7.10
C VAL A 172 -11.35 13.63 -7.79
N SER A 173 -10.28 13.22 -8.46
CA SER A 173 -9.33 14.11 -9.12
C SER A 173 -9.87 14.55 -10.47
N VAL A 174 -10.73 15.56 -10.42
CA VAL A 174 -11.30 16.20 -11.62
C VAL A 174 -10.85 17.65 -11.75
N THR A 175 -10.72 18.07 -13.01
CA THR A 175 -10.63 19.46 -13.44
C THR A 175 -11.95 20.21 -13.12
N PRO A 176 -12.00 21.55 -13.22
CA PRO A 176 -13.23 22.33 -13.03
C PRO A 176 -14.40 21.94 -13.94
N THR A 177 -14.16 21.23 -15.06
CA THR A 177 -15.21 20.72 -15.96
C THR A 177 -15.68 19.30 -15.61
N GLY A 178 -15.22 18.73 -14.50
CA GLY A 178 -15.60 17.40 -14.02
C GLY A 178 -14.91 16.23 -14.75
N GLN A 179 -13.90 16.50 -15.58
CA GLN A 179 -13.16 15.49 -16.32
C GLN A 179 -11.86 15.09 -15.61
N PRO A 180 -11.32 13.88 -15.86
CA PRO A 180 -9.93 13.54 -15.54
C PRO A 180 -8.92 14.58 -16.04
N SER A 181 -7.76 14.68 -15.37
CA SER A 181 -6.69 15.56 -15.82
C SER A 181 -5.90 14.91 -16.95
N MET A 182 -5.51 15.67 -17.96
CA MET A 182 -4.78 15.12 -19.13
C MET A 182 -3.26 15.35 -19.09
N ASN A 183 -2.75 16.21 -18.18
CA ASN A 183 -1.33 16.60 -18.14
C ASN A 183 -0.46 15.73 -17.20
N ALA A 184 -1.02 15.16 -16.13
CA ALA A 184 -0.31 14.36 -15.12
C ALA A 184 -1.28 13.40 -14.40
N SER A 185 -0.75 12.53 -13.53
CA SER A 185 -1.56 11.66 -12.65
C SER A 185 -1.34 12.02 -11.18
N PRO A 186 -2.42 12.12 -10.37
CA PRO A 186 -2.33 12.34 -8.93
C PRO A 186 -1.79 11.13 -8.17
N GLN A 187 -1.31 11.36 -6.95
CA GLN A 187 -0.75 10.33 -6.07
C GLN A 187 -1.13 10.57 -4.59
N ASN A 188 -0.82 9.59 -3.74
CA ASN A 188 -0.86 9.67 -2.28
C ASN A 188 -2.18 10.22 -1.69
N PRO A 189 -3.35 9.66 -2.04
CA PRO A 189 -4.63 10.14 -1.54
C PRO A 189 -4.86 9.81 -0.05
N ALA A 190 -5.56 10.69 0.66
CA ALA A 190 -6.09 10.46 2.01
C ALA A 190 -7.49 11.10 2.15
N VAL A 191 -8.33 10.61 3.07
CA VAL A 191 -9.76 10.98 3.17
C VAL A 191 -10.24 11.15 4.61
N SER A 192 -11.11 12.13 4.85
CA SER A 192 -11.77 12.39 6.14
C SER A 192 -12.76 11.29 6.53
N ARG A 193 -13.17 11.23 7.81
CA ARG A 193 -14.08 10.20 8.35
C ARG A 193 -15.45 10.20 7.65
N ASP A 194 -15.95 11.37 7.30
CA ASP A 194 -17.24 11.55 6.61
C ASP A 194 -17.19 11.23 5.11
N GLY A 195 -16.01 10.95 4.55
CA GLY A 195 -15.80 10.72 3.12
C GLY A 195 -15.93 11.96 2.25
N ARG A 196 -16.13 13.16 2.83
CA ARG A 196 -16.38 14.40 2.08
C ARG A 196 -15.11 15.02 1.51
N TYR A 197 -14.03 15.02 2.29
CA TYR A 197 -12.78 15.69 1.95
C TYR A 197 -11.73 14.66 1.58
N VAL A 198 -11.29 14.69 0.32
CA VAL A 198 -10.18 13.86 -0.16
C VAL A 198 -9.02 14.78 -0.54
N VAL A 199 -7.86 14.54 0.05
CA VAL A 199 -6.61 15.23 -0.29
C VAL A 199 -5.70 14.31 -1.09
N PHE A 200 -4.94 14.86 -2.01
CA PHE A 200 -3.98 14.13 -2.85
C PHE A 200 -2.90 15.09 -3.37
N GLU A 201 -1.76 14.56 -3.79
CA GLU A 201 -0.77 15.36 -4.52
C GLU A 201 -0.93 15.18 -6.04
N SER A 202 -0.56 16.20 -6.82
CA SER A 202 -0.46 16.08 -8.28
C SER A 202 0.49 17.12 -8.86
N GLN A 203 1.08 16.81 -10.01
CA GLN A 203 1.79 17.79 -10.86
C GLN A 203 0.83 18.55 -11.80
N ALA A 204 -0.47 18.21 -11.80
CA ALA A 204 -1.44 18.68 -12.78
C ALA A 204 -1.82 20.17 -12.67
N ASN A 205 -1.72 20.89 -13.79
CA ASN A 205 -1.93 22.35 -13.85
C ASN A 205 -3.37 22.79 -14.20
N ASP A 206 -4.29 21.85 -14.39
CA ASP A 206 -5.69 22.03 -14.83
C ASP A 206 -6.74 21.63 -13.77
N LEU A 207 -6.30 21.23 -12.57
CA LEU A 207 -7.19 20.78 -11.48
C LEU A 207 -7.96 21.93 -10.79
N THR A 208 -7.62 23.19 -11.06
CA THR A 208 -8.15 24.38 -10.37
C THR A 208 -8.39 25.49 -11.39
N PRO A 209 -9.44 26.34 -11.26
CA PRO A 209 -9.75 27.38 -12.25
C PRO A 209 -8.62 28.37 -12.55
N GLU A 210 -7.70 28.56 -11.60
CA GLU A 210 -6.57 29.49 -11.69
C GLU A 210 -5.45 29.05 -12.66
N ASN A 211 -5.49 27.82 -13.18
CA ASN A 211 -4.69 27.32 -14.32
C ASN A 211 -3.22 27.80 -14.38
N GLY A 212 -2.50 27.74 -13.25
CA GLY A 212 -1.12 28.18 -13.13
C GLY A 212 -0.10 27.10 -13.50
N SER A 213 1.03 27.49 -14.11
CA SER A 213 2.13 26.54 -14.37
C SER A 213 2.69 25.98 -13.07
N ASN A 214 2.65 24.65 -12.92
CA ASN A 214 3.27 23.95 -11.80
C ASN A 214 4.78 23.73 -11.95
N LEU A 215 5.38 24.08 -13.11
CA LEU A 215 6.81 23.92 -13.42
C LEU A 215 7.40 22.50 -13.21
N GLY A 216 6.55 21.48 -13.14
CA GLY A 216 6.93 20.09 -12.84
C GLY A 216 6.93 19.74 -11.34
N ASN A 217 6.67 20.69 -10.45
CA ASN A 217 6.50 20.45 -9.02
C ASN A 217 5.16 19.76 -8.71
N SER A 218 5.16 18.94 -7.66
CA SER A 218 3.93 18.32 -7.11
C SER A 218 3.33 19.27 -6.08
N TYR A 219 2.00 19.45 -6.12
CA TYR A 219 1.24 20.29 -5.21
C TYR A 219 0.13 19.49 -4.54
N VAL A 220 -0.27 19.87 -3.32
CA VAL A 220 -1.39 19.24 -2.61
C VAL A 220 -2.70 19.93 -2.95
N TYR A 221 -3.67 19.11 -3.35
CA TYR A 221 -5.04 19.50 -3.66
C TYR A 221 -6.00 18.89 -2.64
N LEU A 222 -7.08 19.61 -2.37
CA LEU A 222 -8.21 19.19 -1.56
C LEU A 222 -9.47 19.22 -2.42
N ARG A 223 -10.20 18.09 -2.47
CA ARG A 223 -11.50 17.95 -3.11
C ARG A 223 -12.59 17.95 -2.04
N ASP A 224 -13.54 18.89 -2.13
CA ASP A 224 -14.81 18.81 -1.39
C ASP A 224 -15.84 18.11 -2.29
N LEU A 225 -16.19 16.87 -1.94
CA LEU A 225 -17.12 16.05 -2.73
C LEU A 225 -18.60 16.46 -2.56
N TRP A 226 -18.94 17.34 -1.63
CA TRP A 226 -20.28 17.95 -1.56
C TRP A 226 -20.31 19.30 -2.29
N GLY A 227 -19.25 20.10 -2.15
CA GLY A 227 -19.10 21.38 -2.83
C GLY A 227 -18.75 21.27 -4.32
N GLY A 228 -18.29 20.10 -4.78
CA GLY A 228 -17.89 19.88 -6.17
C GLY A 228 -16.61 20.62 -6.59
N LEU A 229 -15.85 21.15 -5.63
CA LEU A 229 -14.68 22.02 -5.84
C LEU A 229 -13.37 21.30 -5.53
N THR A 230 -12.36 21.54 -6.35
CA THR A 230 -10.96 21.17 -6.12
C THR A 230 -10.17 22.45 -5.85
N THR A 231 -9.39 22.49 -4.76
CA THR A 231 -8.58 23.65 -4.35
C THR A 231 -7.14 23.24 -4.08
N ARG A 232 -6.15 23.99 -4.56
CA ARG A 232 -4.74 23.81 -4.18
C ARG A 232 -4.51 24.40 -2.79
N ILE A 233 -3.99 23.61 -1.85
CA ILE A 233 -3.82 24.00 -0.44
C ILE A 233 -2.35 24.11 0.00
N SER A 234 -1.41 23.55 -0.77
CA SER A 234 0.03 23.78 -0.60
C SER A 234 0.46 25.14 -1.19
N PRO A 235 1.36 25.90 -0.54
CA PRO A 235 1.87 27.18 -1.06
C PRO A 235 2.50 27.10 -2.47
N PRO A 236 2.49 28.22 -3.23
CA PRO A 236 3.23 28.34 -4.48
C PRO A 236 4.75 28.40 -4.25
N GLU A 237 5.52 27.99 -5.26
CA GLU A 237 6.99 27.95 -5.28
C GLU A 237 7.69 29.31 -5.09
N SER A 238 6.97 30.44 -5.26
CA SER A 238 7.48 31.77 -4.92
C SER A 238 7.68 31.98 -3.41
N VAL A 239 7.13 31.08 -2.58
CA VAL A 239 7.57 30.87 -1.20
C VAL A 239 8.61 29.74 -1.23
N ASN A 240 9.79 29.94 -0.63
CA ASN A 240 10.99 29.09 -0.69
C ASN A 240 10.86 27.61 -0.21
N ALA A 241 9.65 27.09 -0.08
CA ALA A 241 9.31 25.73 0.33
C ALA A 241 8.03 25.18 -0.35
N GLY A 242 7.50 25.89 -1.37
CA GLY A 242 6.25 25.59 -2.04
C GLY A 242 6.23 24.26 -2.81
N GLY A 243 5.03 23.84 -3.22
CA GLY A 243 4.75 22.44 -3.56
C GLY A 243 4.37 21.63 -2.31
N GLY A 244 4.08 20.35 -2.50
CA GLY A 244 3.79 19.44 -1.39
C GLY A 244 3.51 18.00 -1.80
N ARG A 245 3.83 17.06 -0.90
CA ARG A 245 3.76 15.61 -1.10
C ARG A 245 3.25 14.86 0.13
N LYS A 246 2.86 13.59 -0.07
CA LYS A 246 2.37 12.65 0.96
C LYS A 246 1.31 13.25 1.92
N PRO A 247 0.23 13.89 1.43
CA PRO A 247 -0.72 14.55 2.30
C PRO A 247 -1.47 13.56 3.21
N LYS A 248 -1.76 13.99 4.44
CA LYS A 248 -2.65 13.32 5.41
C LYS A 248 -3.66 14.33 5.95
N ILE A 249 -4.89 13.89 6.18
CA ILE A 249 -5.99 14.72 6.67
C ILE A 249 -6.51 14.18 8.01
N SER A 250 -6.88 15.07 8.93
CA SER A 250 -7.53 14.70 10.20
C SER A 250 -8.92 14.09 9.96
N ALA A 251 -9.42 13.33 10.93
CA ALA A 251 -10.69 12.61 10.80
C ALA A 251 -11.89 13.57 10.63
N ASP A 252 -11.83 14.75 11.26
CA ASP A 252 -12.81 15.84 11.12
C ASP A 252 -12.73 16.60 9.77
N GLY A 253 -11.73 16.29 8.94
CA GLY A 253 -11.50 16.95 7.66
C GLY A 253 -11.10 18.43 7.77
N ARG A 254 -10.64 18.93 8.92
CA ARG A 254 -10.22 20.33 9.09
C ARG A 254 -8.75 20.56 8.74
N TYR A 255 -7.86 19.70 9.22
CA TYR A 255 -6.42 19.89 9.13
C TYR A 255 -5.79 18.95 8.12
N VAL A 256 -4.89 19.48 7.29
CA VAL A 256 -4.12 18.68 6.33
C VAL A 256 -2.64 18.93 6.57
N VAL A 257 -1.87 17.86 6.80
CA VAL A 257 -0.40 17.92 6.89
C VAL A 257 0.23 17.30 5.66
N PHE A 258 1.35 17.86 5.22
CA PHE A 258 2.09 17.40 4.04
C PHE A 258 3.57 17.74 4.14
N GLN A 259 4.39 17.00 3.40
CA GLN A 259 5.82 17.29 3.24
C GLN A 259 5.95 18.36 2.15
N GLY A 260 6.48 19.55 2.46
CA GLY A 260 6.76 20.59 1.46
C GLY A 260 8.11 20.36 0.77
N ASN A 261 8.55 21.33 -0.06
CA ASN A 261 9.95 21.35 -0.53
C ASN A 261 10.95 21.75 0.57
N SER A 262 10.45 22.18 1.74
CA SER A 262 11.22 22.23 2.99
C SER A 262 10.28 22.00 4.17
N GLY A 263 10.58 20.96 4.96
CA GLY A 263 9.90 20.62 6.21
C GLY A 263 8.46 20.13 6.07
N VAL A 264 7.86 19.82 7.23
CA VAL A 264 6.44 19.47 7.36
C VAL A 264 5.60 20.74 7.50
N TRP A 265 4.53 20.79 6.70
CA TRP A 265 3.51 21.83 6.67
C TRP A 265 2.19 21.35 7.27
N SER A 266 1.40 22.31 7.76
CA SER A 266 0.02 22.13 8.22
C SER A 266 -0.87 23.21 7.59
N PHE A 267 -1.98 22.80 6.98
CA PHE A 267 -3.04 23.66 6.47
C PHE A 267 -4.31 23.49 7.30
N ASP A 268 -4.89 24.61 7.77
CA ASP A 268 -6.20 24.63 8.42
C ASP A 268 -7.25 25.15 7.43
N ARG A 269 -8.23 24.29 7.10
CA ARG A 269 -9.30 24.59 6.14
C ARG A 269 -10.27 25.67 6.63
N PHE A 270 -10.34 25.97 7.92
CA PHE A 270 -11.25 27.01 8.43
C PHE A 270 -10.67 28.43 8.27
N SER A 271 -9.36 28.61 8.47
CA SER A 271 -8.65 29.87 8.19
C SER A 271 -8.10 29.97 6.76
N SER A 272 -8.15 28.87 6.00
CA SER A 272 -7.52 28.74 4.67
C SER A 272 -6.02 29.06 4.65
N SER A 273 -5.31 28.75 5.75
CA SER A 273 -3.92 29.14 5.97
C SER A 273 -2.99 27.92 6.10
N ALA A 274 -1.85 27.95 5.42
CA ALA A 274 -0.77 26.97 5.56
C ALA A 274 0.40 27.54 6.38
N GLU A 275 0.97 26.75 7.30
CA GLU A 275 2.17 27.09 8.07
C GLU A 275 3.21 25.96 8.08
N ILE A 276 4.50 26.32 8.20
CA ILE A 276 5.57 25.35 8.51
C ILE A 276 5.50 25.01 9.99
N LEU A 277 5.29 23.73 10.25
CA LEU A 277 5.12 23.12 11.57
C LEU A 277 6.47 22.66 12.15
N ALA A 278 7.32 22.03 11.34
CA ALA A 278 8.61 21.53 11.79
C ALA A 278 9.63 22.67 11.98
N ARG A 279 9.96 22.97 13.24
CA ARG A 279 10.87 24.05 13.63
C ARG A 279 11.81 23.61 14.74
N ASP A 280 12.96 24.27 14.81
CA ASP A 280 13.91 24.09 15.91
C ASP A 280 13.51 24.90 17.15
N ARG A 281 14.22 24.69 18.27
CA ARG A 281 14.01 25.41 19.54
C ARG A 281 14.29 26.92 19.48
N PHE A 282 14.81 27.44 18.37
CA PHE A 282 15.05 28.85 18.09
C PHE A 282 14.03 29.43 17.08
N GLY A 283 13.08 28.62 16.61
CA GLY A 283 12.03 28.99 15.65
C GLY A 283 12.42 28.89 14.17
N ALA A 284 13.66 28.48 13.86
CA ALA A 284 14.11 28.26 12.50
C ALA A 284 13.39 27.07 11.87
N VAL A 285 13.22 27.09 10.54
CA VAL A 285 12.61 25.99 9.79
C VAL A 285 13.55 24.79 9.78
N VAL A 286 13.02 23.58 10.03
CA VAL A 286 13.76 22.34 9.83
C VAL A 286 13.40 21.78 8.44
N PRO A 287 14.24 21.98 7.41
CA PRO A 287 13.94 21.52 6.06
C PRO A 287 13.97 20.00 5.94
N THR A 288 14.73 19.32 6.81
CA THR A 288 14.94 17.88 6.88
C THR A 288 13.79 17.10 7.56
N ALA A 289 12.63 17.73 7.76
CA ALA A 289 11.45 17.08 8.34
C ALA A 289 10.51 16.50 7.27
N HIS A 290 10.13 15.23 7.43
CA HIS A 290 9.44 14.43 6.41
C HIS A 290 8.33 13.53 7.00
N SER A 291 7.66 12.78 6.11
CA SER A 291 6.76 11.67 6.43
C SER A 291 5.68 11.99 7.49
N PRO A 292 4.89 13.07 7.34
CA PRO A 292 3.96 13.49 8.38
C PRO A 292 2.80 12.51 8.56
N SER A 293 2.37 12.38 9.81
CA SER A 293 1.23 11.60 10.28
C SER A 293 0.44 12.43 11.30
N ILE A 294 -0.89 12.26 11.38
CA ILE A 294 -1.78 13.18 12.10
C ILE A 294 -2.87 12.44 12.90
N SER A 295 -3.19 12.92 14.11
CA SER A 295 -4.27 12.37 14.94
C SER A 295 -5.67 12.64 14.37
N GLY A 296 -6.69 12.01 14.94
CA GLY A 296 -8.08 12.05 14.43
C GLY A 296 -8.76 13.41 14.64
N ASP A 297 -8.57 14.02 15.80
CA ASP A 297 -8.88 15.44 16.09
C ASP A 297 -7.91 16.42 15.40
N GLY A 298 -6.88 15.87 14.76
CA GLY A 298 -5.77 16.59 14.17
C GLY A 298 -4.69 17.03 15.14
N ARG A 299 -4.94 17.21 16.45
CA ARG A 299 -4.09 17.97 17.40
C ARG A 299 -2.60 17.65 17.30
N PHE A 300 -2.27 16.36 17.23
CA PHE A 300 -0.89 15.88 17.22
C PHE A 300 -0.44 15.55 15.79
N VAL A 301 0.78 15.98 15.46
CA VAL A 301 1.44 15.68 14.18
C VAL A 301 2.78 15.01 14.46
N ALA A 302 2.91 13.76 14.04
CA ALA A 302 4.18 13.03 14.08
C ALA A 302 4.94 13.21 12.76
N TYR A 303 6.28 13.30 12.82
CA TYR A 303 7.15 13.39 11.64
C TYR A 303 8.56 12.85 11.95
N ASP A 304 9.32 12.47 10.92
CA ASP A 304 10.76 12.19 11.06
C ASP A 304 11.59 13.42 10.69
N ALA A 305 12.70 13.69 11.39
CA ALA A 305 13.62 14.77 11.04
C ALA A 305 15.08 14.51 11.50
N PHE A 306 16.03 14.75 10.60
CA PHE A 306 17.45 14.79 10.92
C PHE A 306 17.82 16.19 11.44
N SER A 307 17.79 16.42 12.76
CA SER A 307 18.12 17.72 13.37
C SER A 307 18.28 17.68 14.90
N ASP A 308 19.51 17.90 15.40
CA ASP A 308 19.82 18.16 16.83
C ASP A 308 19.27 19.53 17.34
N GLY A 309 18.40 20.19 16.56
CA GLY A 309 17.81 21.50 16.86
C GLY A 309 16.42 21.45 17.50
N ILE A 310 15.65 20.38 17.28
CA ILE A 310 14.20 20.37 17.55
C ILE A 310 13.87 20.37 19.05
N VAL A 311 14.57 19.56 19.85
CA VAL A 311 14.51 19.60 21.32
C VAL A 311 15.91 19.78 21.90
N ALA A 312 16.04 20.12 23.19
CA ALA A 312 17.35 20.37 23.81
C ALA A 312 18.15 19.09 24.08
N ASP A 313 17.46 18.00 24.45
CA ASP A 313 18.06 16.72 24.82
C ASP A 313 18.28 15.77 23.62
N ASP A 314 18.35 16.32 22.40
CA ASP A 314 18.66 15.60 21.18
C ASP A 314 20.13 15.76 20.81
N THR A 315 20.89 14.67 20.88
CA THR A 315 22.35 14.70 20.90
C THR A 315 23.00 13.51 20.19
N ASN A 316 22.24 12.72 19.42
CA ASN A 316 22.78 11.53 18.74
C ASN A 316 23.31 11.81 17.32
N GLY A 317 22.95 12.94 16.69
CA GLY A 317 23.31 13.23 15.30
C GLY A 317 22.66 12.29 14.28
N THR A 318 21.45 11.79 14.54
CA THR A 318 20.72 10.84 13.67
C THR A 318 19.36 11.39 13.18
N ASN A 319 18.57 10.58 12.48
CA ASN A 319 17.18 10.92 12.17
C ASN A 319 16.31 10.47 13.33
N ASP A 320 15.45 11.34 13.84
CA ASP A 320 14.59 11.05 14.99
C ASP A 320 13.13 11.39 14.69
N VAL A 321 12.22 10.76 15.45
CA VAL A 321 10.78 10.91 15.31
C VAL A 321 10.26 11.86 16.37
N PHE A 322 9.56 12.89 15.92
CA PHE A 322 9.00 13.94 16.77
C PHE A 322 7.48 13.95 16.71
N VAL A 323 6.86 14.48 17.75
CA VAL A 323 5.43 14.83 17.79
C VAL A 323 5.30 16.29 18.18
N PHE A 324 4.67 17.07 17.31
CA PHE A 324 4.23 18.43 17.58
C PHE A 324 2.77 18.43 18.06
N ASP A 325 2.50 19.16 19.12
CA ASP A 325 1.16 19.49 19.58
C ASP A 325 0.75 20.84 19.00
N ARG A 326 -0.28 20.89 18.14
CA ARG A 326 -0.75 22.17 17.55
C ARG A 326 -1.50 23.07 18.54
N THR A 327 -2.01 22.54 19.65
CA THR A 327 -2.68 23.32 20.70
C THR A 327 -1.64 24.01 21.57
N ASP A 328 -0.69 23.25 22.09
CA ASP A 328 0.33 23.75 23.03
C ASP A 328 1.56 24.33 22.30
N ARG A 329 1.62 24.17 20.96
CA ARG A 329 2.70 24.57 20.04
C ARG A 329 4.09 24.13 20.49
N SER A 330 4.16 22.93 21.07
CA SER A 330 5.36 22.31 21.61
C SER A 330 5.74 21.04 20.82
N THR A 331 7.03 20.72 20.79
CA THR A 331 7.56 19.49 20.16
C THR A 331 8.19 18.58 21.21
N ARG A 332 7.97 17.27 21.10
CA ARG A 332 8.69 16.25 21.87
C ARG A 332 9.21 15.12 20.98
N ARG A 333 10.37 14.55 21.32
CA ARG A 333 10.90 13.35 20.66
C ARG A 333 10.11 12.11 21.13
N ALA A 334 9.65 11.30 20.18
CA ALA A 334 8.91 10.06 20.41
C ALA A 334 9.76 8.80 20.19
N SER A 335 10.85 8.90 19.41
CA SER A 335 11.95 7.92 19.29
C SER A 335 12.84 7.90 20.54
N LEU A 336 12.21 7.65 21.69
CA LEU A 336 12.86 7.40 22.97
C LEU A 336 12.65 5.95 23.36
N GLY A 337 13.61 5.36 24.07
CA GLY A 337 13.48 4.08 24.74
C GLY A 337 12.62 4.18 25.98
N THR A 338 12.22 3.03 26.54
CA THR A 338 11.49 2.98 27.82
C THR A 338 12.27 3.74 28.90
N GLY A 339 11.60 4.67 29.60
CA GLY A 339 12.24 5.52 30.61
C GLY A 339 13.03 6.71 30.05
N GLY A 340 12.92 7.03 28.75
CA GLY A 340 13.49 8.23 28.15
C GLY A 340 14.91 8.07 27.58
N VAL A 341 15.40 6.83 27.44
CA VAL A 341 16.73 6.53 26.87
C VAL A 341 16.82 7.04 25.42
N GLN A 342 17.87 7.76 25.06
CA GLN A 342 18.12 8.21 23.68
C GLN A 342 18.50 7.02 22.77
N GLY A 343 17.96 6.99 21.55
CA GLY A 343 18.29 5.96 20.55
C GLY A 343 19.75 6.03 20.12
N ASP A 344 20.40 4.87 19.96
CA ASP A 344 21.78 4.80 19.44
C ASP A 344 21.87 5.03 17.93
N ARG A 345 20.74 4.94 17.21
CA ARG A 345 20.63 4.96 15.74
C ARG A 345 19.31 5.57 15.26
N SER A 346 19.27 5.90 13.97
CA SER A 346 18.15 6.54 13.28
C SER A 346 16.81 5.82 13.40
N SER A 347 15.76 6.62 13.55
CA SER A 347 14.33 6.30 13.54
C SER A 347 13.58 7.15 12.50
N PHE A 348 12.50 6.64 11.91
CA PHE A 348 11.81 7.28 10.79
C PHE A 348 10.38 6.75 10.56
N ALA A 349 9.67 7.33 9.59
CA ALA A 349 8.37 6.88 9.07
C ALA A 349 7.28 6.61 10.15
N PRO A 350 6.87 7.64 10.92
CA PRO A 350 5.91 7.46 12.00
C PRO A 350 4.45 7.25 11.54
N SER A 351 3.71 6.47 12.33
CA SER A 351 2.26 6.41 12.35
C SER A 351 1.75 6.74 13.75
N ILE A 352 0.96 7.80 13.88
CA ILE A 352 0.31 8.18 15.14
C ILE A 352 -1.12 7.62 15.22
N SER A 353 -1.57 7.27 16.43
CA SER A 353 -2.95 6.85 16.69
C SER A 353 -3.94 8.02 16.60
N SER A 354 -5.23 7.71 16.44
CA SER A 354 -6.28 8.72 16.29
C SER A 354 -6.50 9.59 17.54
N ASP A 355 -6.08 9.14 18.72
CA ASP A 355 -6.09 9.89 19.98
C ASP A 355 -4.77 10.64 20.27
N GLY A 356 -3.73 10.45 19.44
CA GLY A 356 -2.40 11.03 19.64
C GLY A 356 -1.52 10.35 20.69
N ARG A 357 -1.96 9.26 21.35
CA ARG A 357 -1.22 8.61 22.44
C ARG A 357 -0.13 7.65 21.97
N PHE A 358 -0.31 6.96 20.85
CA PHE A 358 0.60 5.92 20.39
C PHE A 358 1.28 6.34 19.10
N VAL A 359 2.61 6.17 19.03
CA VAL A 359 3.38 6.35 17.80
C VAL A 359 4.10 5.05 17.50
N ALA A 360 3.70 4.39 16.41
CA ALA A 360 4.52 3.38 15.77
C ALA A 360 5.55 4.06 14.87
N PHE A 361 6.76 3.52 14.82
CA PHE A 361 7.83 4.05 13.96
C PHE A 361 8.81 2.94 13.55
N GLU A 362 9.51 3.15 12.44
CA GLU A 362 10.62 2.32 12.00
C GLU A 362 11.91 2.81 12.69
N SER A 363 12.76 1.91 13.19
CA SER A 363 14.06 2.29 13.74
C SER A 363 15.08 1.17 13.60
N THR A 364 16.36 1.55 13.58
CA THR A 364 17.51 0.63 13.63
C THR A 364 18.15 0.57 15.02
N ALA A 365 17.55 1.22 16.03
CA ALA A 365 18.13 1.40 17.35
C ALA A 365 18.06 0.13 18.23
N THR A 366 19.21 -0.25 18.79
CA THR A 366 19.41 -1.48 19.57
C THR A 366 18.93 -1.39 21.02
N ASN A 367 18.71 -0.16 21.52
CA ASN A 367 18.58 0.15 22.94
C ASN A 367 17.19 0.63 23.41
N PHE A 368 16.18 0.68 22.54
CA PHE A 368 14.86 1.23 22.90
C PHE A 368 14.01 0.34 23.83
N ALA A 369 14.13 -0.98 23.71
CA ALA A 369 13.39 -1.96 24.50
C ALA A 369 14.38 -2.79 25.34
N PRO A 370 14.60 -2.46 26.64
CA PRO A 370 15.55 -3.19 27.49
C PRO A 370 15.09 -4.63 27.77
N ASP A 371 13.80 -4.90 27.58
CA ASP A 371 13.16 -6.22 27.62
C ASP A 371 13.36 -7.04 26.31
N THR A 372 13.81 -6.43 25.21
CA THR A 372 14.12 -7.11 23.93
C THR A 372 15.22 -6.38 23.14
N THR A 373 16.48 -6.79 23.30
CA THR A 373 17.62 -6.21 22.57
C THR A 373 17.54 -6.48 21.06
N ASP A 374 17.32 -5.44 20.24
CA ASP A 374 17.55 -5.59 18.80
C ASP A 374 19.04 -5.84 18.54
N ALA A 375 19.29 -6.92 17.81
CA ALA A 375 20.59 -7.46 17.46
C ALA A 375 20.63 -7.96 16.00
N ASN A 376 19.59 -7.69 15.19
CA ASN A 376 19.60 -8.06 13.77
C ASN A 376 20.32 -7.01 12.90
N GLY A 377 20.43 -5.76 13.39
CA GLY A 377 21.15 -4.68 12.72
C GLY A 377 20.44 -4.13 11.48
N THR A 378 19.14 -4.38 11.36
CA THR A 378 18.25 -3.88 10.31
C THR A 378 17.19 -2.96 10.93
N GLN A 379 16.19 -2.53 10.16
CA GLN A 379 15.11 -1.68 10.67
C GLN A 379 13.93 -2.52 11.17
N ASP A 380 13.39 -2.17 12.33
CA ASP A 380 12.27 -2.85 12.97
C ASP A 380 11.22 -1.86 13.47
N ILE A 381 10.02 -2.36 13.80
CA ILE A 381 8.89 -1.54 14.22
C ILE A 381 8.86 -1.44 15.74
N PHE A 382 8.91 -0.23 16.26
CA PHE A 382 8.71 0.07 17.68
C PHE A 382 7.39 0.83 17.87
N VAL A 383 6.82 0.77 19.08
CA VAL A 383 5.68 1.61 19.47
C VAL A 383 5.95 2.31 20.80
N ARG A 384 5.93 3.64 20.76
CA ARG A 384 5.89 4.52 21.94
C ARG A 384 4.47 4.65 22.45
N ASP A 385 4.27 4.43 23.75
CA ASP A 385 3.13 4.99 24.49
C ASP A 385 3.57 6.35 25.07
N LEU A 386 2.97 7.42 24.56
CA LEU A 386 3.29 8.81 24.90
C LEU A 386 2.64 9.31 26.20
N GLN A 387 1.91 8.44 26.90
CA GLN A 387 1.36 8.69 28.24
C GLN A 387 2.11 7.89 29.33
N LEU A 388 2.63 6.71 28.98
CA LEU A 388 3.37 5.84 29.91
C LEU A 388 4.90 5.88 29.75
N ASP A 389 5.41 6.66 28.80
CA ASP A 389 6.82 6.78 28.43
C ASP A 389 7.56 5.44 28.23
N ARG A 390 6.81 4.45 27.74
CA ARG A 390 7.27 3.10 27.43
C ARG A 390 7.34 2.89 25.92
N THR A 391 8.42 2.24 25.49
CA THR A 391 8.63 1.82 24.10
C THR A 391 8.82 0.32 24.04
N THR A 392 8.10 -0.34 23.15
CA THR A 392 8.19 -1.80 22.94
C THR A 392 8.57 -2.10 21.50
N LEU A 393 9.47 -3.06 21.27
CA LEU A 393 9.61 -3.71 19.97
C LEU A 393 8.27 -4.38 19.62
N ALA A 394 7.70 -4.02 18.47
CA ALA A 394 6.41 -4.50 17.98
C ALA A 394 6.57 -5.53 16.85
N SER A 395 7.73 -5.61 16.20
CA SER A 395 8.09 -6.68 15.26
C SER A 395 8.84 -7.84 15.95
N VAL A 396 8.33 -8.33 17.08
CA VAL A 396 8.90 -9.52 17.76
C VAL A 396 8.56 -10.82 17.03
N SER A 397 9.53 -11.73 17.01
CA SER A 397 9.40 -13.12 16.55
C SER A 397 8.37 -13.91 17.37
N VAL A 398 7.96 -15.08 16.87
CA VAL A 398 7.06 -15.99 17.63
C VAL A 398 7.66 -16.52 18.94
N THR A 399 8.95 -16.33 19.19
CA THR A 399 9.61 -16.65 20.47
C THR A 399 9.80 -15.41 21.36
N GLY A 400 9.24 -14.26 21.01
CA GLY A 400 9.39 -13.01 21.76
C GLY A 400 10.78 -12.38 21.63
N THR A 401 11.54 -12.74 20.60
CA THR A 401 12.87 -12.20 20.32
C THR A 401 12.83 -11.21 19.16
N THR A 402 13.92 -10.51 18.94
CA THR A 402 14.25 -9.83 17.68
C THR A 402 14.03 -10.74 16.46
N PRO A 403 13.49 -10.24 15.33
CA PRO A 403 13.23 -11.03 14.13
C PRO A 403 14.48 -11.17 13.25
N ASN A 404 14.43 -12.08 12.26
CA ASN A 404 15.59 -12.37 11.39
C ASN A 404 15.74 -11.49 10.14
N ASN A 405 14.94 -10.45 9.97
CA ASN A 405 15.02 -9.50 8.85
C ASN A 405 14.19 -8.24 9.14
N SER A 406 14.31 -7.23 8.27
CA SER A 406 13.67 -5.93 8.46
C SER A 406 12.14 -5.91 8.36
N SER A 407 11.55 -4.89 9.00
CA SER A 407 10.12 -4.58 9.02
C SER A 407 9.89 -3.08 8.67
N SER A 408 8.77 -2.75 8.00
CA SER A 408 8.47 -1.40 7.51
C SER A 408 6.98 -1.13 7.26
N ALA A 409 6.64 0.13 6.98
CA ALA A 409 5.29 0.65 6.73
C ALA A 409 4.31 0.33 7.87
N ALA A 410 4.64 0.77 9.09
CA ALA A 410 3.81 0.56 10.26
C ALA A 410 2.53 1.41 10.29
N SER A 411 1.45 0.83 10.79
CA SER A 411 0.16 1.50 11.04
C SER A 411 -0.43 1.00 12.37
N VAL A 412 -0.84 1.92 13.25
CA VAL A 412 -1.25 1.62 14.65
C VAL A 412 -2.73 1.89 14.89
N SER A 413 -3.40 1.03 15.67
CA SER A 413 -4.80 1.22 16.07
C SER A 413 -4.97 2.36 17.09
N ALA A 414 -6.20 2.85 17.27
CA ALA A 414 -6.50 3.94 18.19
C ALA A 414 -6.11 3.64 19.64
N ASP A 415 -6.34 2.40 20.06
CA ASP A 415 -6.03 1.88 21.40
C ASP A 415 -4.57 1.45 21.58
N GLY A 416 -3.75 1.52 20.52
CA GLY A 416 -2.37 1.06 20.53
C GLY A 416 -2.18 -0.43 20.79
N THR A 417 -3.24 -1.26 20.77
CA THR A 417 -3.14 -2.72 21.01
C THR A 417 -2.78 -3.50 19.76
N ARG A 418 -2.90 -2.91 18.56
CA ARG A 418 -2.57 -3.56 17.30
C ARG A 418 -1.69 -2.69 16.40
N VAL A 419 -0.79 -3.37 15.69
CA VAL A 419 0.06 -2.76 14.67
C VAL A 419 0.02 -3.66 13.45
N ALA A 420 -0.20 -3.07 12.28
CA ALA A 420 -0.01 -3.72 10.99
C ALA A 420 1.26 -3.18 10.33
N PHE A 421 2.09 -4.07 9.76
CA PHE A 421 3.32 -3.70 9.05
C PHE A 421 3.72 -4.77 8.03
N GLY A 422 4.52 -4.38 7.04
CA GLY A 422 5.20 -5.30 6.13
C GLY A 422 6.53 -5.77 6.70
N SER A 423 6.95 -7.00 6.43
CA SER A 423 8.25 -7.50 6.89
C SER A 423 8.86 -8.57 5.99
N GLY A 424 10.18 -8.51 5.81
CA GLY A 424 10.96 -9.54 5.15
C GLY A 424 11.30 -10.74 6.06
N ALA A 425 10.90 -10.70 7.34
CA ALA A 425 11.28 -11.69 8.34
C ALA A 425 10.48 -13.00 8.20
N THR A 426 11.14 -14.10 8.54
CA THR A 426 10.61 -15.47 8.34
C THR A 426 10.28 -16.21 9.64
N ASP A 427 10.47 -15.56 10.79
CA ASP A 427 10.25 -16.04 12.16
C ASP A 427 9.25 -15.20 12.97
N LEU A 428 8.74 -14.10 12.42
CA LEU A 428 7.52 -13.42 12.90
C LEU A 428 6.27 -14.30 12.86
N MET A 429 6.30 -15.42 12.10
CA MET A 429 5.17 -16.33 11.97
C MET A 429 5.57 -17.79 12.25
N PRO A 430 4.67 -18.61 12.83
CA PRO A 430 4.95 -20.03 13.02
C PRO A 430 5.14 -20.71 11.68
N ARG A 431 6.24 -21.46 11.51
CA ARG A 431 6.47 -22.24 10.27
C ARG A 431 5.33 -23.22 10.06
N ARG A 432 4.47 -22.96 9.06
CA ARG A 432 3.48 -23.92 8.56
C ARG A 432 4.21 -25.09 7.89
N VAL A 433 4.65 -26.05 8.70
CA VAL A 433 5.06 -27.37 8.23
C VAL A 433 3.80 -28.04 7.67
N PRO A 434 3.70 -28.31 6.34
CA PRO A 434 2.59 -29.10 5.83
C PRO A 434 2.70 -30.51 6.45
N PRO A 435 1.59 -31.12 6.92
CA PRO A 435 1.65 -32.36 7.68
C PRO A 435 2.41 -33.44 6.88
N SER A 436 3.50 -33.92 7.47
CA SER A 436 4.50 -34.78 6.83
C SER A 436 3.98 -36.21 6.66
N GLY A 437 2.96 -36.38 5.82
CA GLY A 437 2.15 -37.59 5.81
C GLY A 437 1.13 -37.76 4.68
N GLN A 438 1.10 -36.91 3.64
CA GLN A 438 0.48 -37.29 2.35
C GLN A 438 0.85 -36.38 1.15
N LEU A 439 2.03 -36.60 0.56
CA LEU A 439 2.25 -36.30 -0.86
C LEU A 439 1.49 -37.32 -1.73
N ARG A 440 0.15 -37.29 -1.69
CA ARG A 440 -0.65 -37.90 -2.77
C ARG A 440 -0.27 -37.16 -4.04
N ARG A 441 0.39 -37.85 -4.97
CA ARG A 441 0.64 -37.34 -6.32
C ARG A 441 -0.69 -37.07 -7.00
N SER A 442 -1.18 -35.84 -6.88
CA SER A 442 -2.27 -35.31 -7.69
C SER A 442 -1.83 -35.39 -9.15
N ARG A 443 -2.30 -36.43 -9.86
CA ARG A 443 -2.02 -36.59 -11.28
C ARG A 443 -2.51 -35.32 -11.98
N CYS A 444 -1.61 -34.64 -12.68
CA CYS A 444 -2.00 -33.53 -13.55
C CYS A 444 -3.12 -34.00 -14.50
N PRO A 445 -4.07 -33.13 -14.87
CA PRO A 445 -5.00 -33.43 -15.96
C PRO A 445 -4.21 -33.87 -17.19
N ASP A 446 -4.57 -35.04 -17.73
CA ASP A 446 -3.78 -35.72 -18.75
C ASP A 446 -3.52 -34.81 -19.97
N LEU A 447 -2.23 -34.63 -20.32
CA LEU A 447 -1.79 -33.83 -21.46
C LEU A 447 -2.36 -34.33 -22.80
N ALA A 448 -2.84 -35.59 -22.87
CA ALA A 448 -3.63 -36.09 -23.97
C ALA A 448 -4.92 -35.27 -24.21
N ARG A 449 -5.66 -34.90 -23.15
CA ARG A 449 -6.93 -34.16 -23.26
C ARG A 449 -6.74 -32.73 -23.81
N VAL A 450 -5.65 -32.07 -23.42
CA VAL A 450 -5.32 -30.71 -23.91
C VAL A 450 -4.99 -30.74 -25.41
N ARG A 451 -4.36 -31.81 -25.89
CA ARG A 451 -4.05 -32.00 -27.32
C ARG A 451 -5.31 -32.30 -28.17
N ASP A 452 -6.27 -33.07 -27.66
CA ASP A 452 -7.52 -33.33 -28.40
C ASP A 452 -8.40 -32.08 -28.51
N LEU A 453 -8.53 -31.30 -27.44
CA LEU A 453 -9.30 -30.05 -27.46
C LEU A 453 -8.76 -29.06 -28.50
N ARG A 454 -7.43 -28.94 -28.62
CA ARG A 454 -6.77 -28.10 -29.64
C ARG A 454 -7.03 -28.59 -31.06
N ARG A 455 -7.09 -29.91 -31.30
CA ARG A 455 -7.47 -30.51 -32.59
C ARG A 455 -8.95 -30.31 -32.94
N ARG A 456 -9.85 -30.30 -31.95
CA ARG A 456 -11.28 -30.04 -32.16
C ARG A 456 -11.54 -28.59 -32.54
N LEU A 457 -10.96 -27.63 -31.82
CA LEU A 457 -11.14 -26.20 -32.09
C LEU A 457 -10.62 -25.78 -33.47
N GLN A 458 -9.52 -26.39 -33.95
CA GLN A 458 -8.99 -26.15 -35.31
C GLN A 458 -9.85 -26.72 -36.46
N ARG A 459 -11.00 -27.37 -36.19
CA ARG A 459 -11.96 -27.83 -37.22
C ARG A 459 -13.22 -26.98 -37.34
N VAL A 460 -13.41 -25.97 -36.49
CA VAL A 460 -14.67 -25.19 -36.43
C VAL A 460 -14.64 -23.91 -37.28
N VAL A 461 -13.46 -23.45 -37.71
CA VAL A 461 -13.32 -22.28 -38.59
C VAL A 461 -12.90 -22.70 -40.01
N ARG A 462 -13.89 -22.74 -40.90
CA ARG A 462 -13.71 -22.56 -42.35
C ARG A 462 -14.82 -21.63 -42.85
N PRO A 463 -14.49 -20.44 -43.37
CA PRO A 463 -15.31 -19.81 -44.38
C PRO A 463 -15.43 -20.74 -45.59
N ARG A 464 -16.56 -20.69 -46.29
CA ARG A 464 -16.66 -21.23 -47.66
C ARG A 464 -16.23 -20.15 -48.65
N ASP A 465 -15.57 -20.61 -49.71
CA ASP A 465 -15.61 -20.14 -51.10
C ASP A 465 -15.52 -18.60 -51.31
N GLU A 466 -14.54 -18.08 -52.03
CA GLU A 466 -14.47 -18.34 -53.48
C GLU A 466 -13.08 -18.23 -54.15
N GLN A 467 -13.00 -18.89 -55.32
CA GLN A 467 -12.08 -18.72 -56.45
C GLN A 467 -10.57 -19.06 -56.32
N VAL A 468 -10.00 -19.44 -57.47
CA VAL A 468 -8.72 -20.16 -57.62
C VAL A 468 -7.96 -19.64 -58.84
N VAL A 469 -6.66 -19.38 -58.69
CA VAL A 469 -5.68 -19.36 -59.79
C VAL A 469 -4.41 -20.09 -59.33
N HIS A 470 -3.80 -20.90 -60.20
CA HIS A 470 -2.63 -21.73 -59.88
C HIS A 470 -1.28 -21.01 -60.07
N ALA A 471 -0.30 -21.30 -59.20
CA ALA A 471 1.11 -21.47 -59.58
C ALA A 471 1.85 -22.40 -58.58
N ARG A 472 2.86 -23.13 -59.09
CA ARG A 472 3.53 -24.29 -58.45
C ARG A 472 4.52 -23.93 -57.31
N PRO A 473 4.84 -24.87 -56.39
CA PRO A 473 5.93 -24.73 -55.41
C PRO A 473 7.29 -25.18 -55.96
N HIS A 474 8.37 -24.84 -55.26
CA HIS A 474 9.68 -25.48 -55.36
C HIS A 474 10.14 -26.07 -54.01
N LEU A 475 11.12 -26.98 -54.07
CA LEU A 475 11.47 -27.95 -53.03
C LEU A 475 12.97 -27.90 -52.67
N CYS A 476 13.35 -28.71 -51.68
CA CYS A 476 14.71 -28.98 -51.18
C CYS A 476 15.34 -27.86 -50.33
N GLY A 477 16.25 -28.16 -49.39
CA GLY A 477 16.77 -29.47 -48.98
C GLY A 477 17.29 -29.45 -47.53
N ALA A 478 17.58 -30.62 -46.97
CA ALA A 478 18.08 -30.78 -45.60
C ALA A 478 19.60 -30.98 -45.58
N GLU A 479 20.24 -30.80 -44.41
CA GLU A 479 20.84 -31.95 -43.69
C GLU A 479 21.30 -31.61 -42.25
N HIS A 480 21.57 -32.66 -41.47
CA HIS A 480 22.17 -32.59 -40.13
C HIS A 480 23.70 -32.76 -40.21
N VAL A 481 24.44 -32.40 -39.16
CA VAL A 481 25.29 -33.38 -38.43
C VAL A 481 25.76 -32.82 -37.08
N HIS A 482 25.94 -33.72 -36.11
CA HIS A 482 26.37 -33.44 -34.74
C HIS A 482 27.71 -34.15 -34.51
N ARG A 483 28.73 -33.51 -33.89
CA ARG A 483 29.80 -34.24 -33.19
C ARG A 483 30.51 -33.42 -32.10
N ARG A 484 31.01 -34.14 -31.10
CA ARG A 484 31.73 -33.61 -29.92
C ARG A 484 33.24 -33.73 -30.10
N GLY A 485 34.01 -32.85 -29.44
CA GLY A 485 35.44 -33.00 -29.19
C GLY A 485 35.80 -32.57 -27.77
N ARG A 486 36.71 -33.30 -27.10
CA ARG A 486 37.24 -33.03 -25.74
C ARG A 486 38.75 -33.30 -25.74
N ARG A 487 39.50 -32.50 -24.96
CA ARG A 487 40.90 -32.66 -24.41
C ARG A 487 41.73 -31.40 -24.73
N HIS A 488 42.81 -31.04 -24.02
CA HIS A 488 43.31 -31.16 -22.63
C HIS A 488 44.79 -30.69 -22.68
N GLY A 489 45.26 -29.91 -21.71
CA GLY A 489 46.66 -29.47 -21.55
C GLY A 489 46.69 -28.15 -20.77
N GLN A 490 47.28 -28.04 -19.57
CA GLN A 490 48.71 -28.12 -19.19
C GLN A 490 49.57 -26.98 -19.79
N ARG A 491 50.49 -26.31 -19.06
CA ARG A 491 50.73 -26.10 -17.59
C ARG A 491 51.94 -25.14 -17.40
N ARG A 492 52.02 -24.43 -16.26
CA ARG A 492 53.25 -24.13 -15.45
C ARG A 492 54.10 -22.84 -15.71
N ARG A 493 54.79 -22.44 -14.62
CA ARG A 493 55.84 -21.41 -14.37
C ARG A 493 55.31 -20.02 -13.92
N GLU A 494 55.64 -19.48 -12.72
CA GLU A 494 56.94 -19.13 -12.05
C GLU A 494 57.50 -17.79 -12.56
N ARG A 495 57.91 -16.75 -11.78
CA ARG A 495 58.10 -16.45 -10.31
C ARG A 495 57.74 -14.94 -10.06
N ASN A 496 58.08 -14.14 -9.01
CA ASN A 496 58.98 -14.20 -7.83
C ASN A 496 58.55 -13.23 -6.67
N ARG A 497 59.33 -13.16 -5.56
CA ARG A 497 59.30 -12.20 -4.42
C ARG A 497 60.67 -12.29 -3.68
N PRO A 498 61.04 -11.52 -2.62
CA PRO A 498 60.72 -10.12 -2.21
C PRO A 498 62.02 -9.35 -1.80
N LEU A 499 62.01 -8.60 -0.67
CA LEU A 499 63.08 -7.79 0.01
C LEU A 499 63.26 -6.37 -0.57
N GLN A 500 63.41 -5.27 0.19
CA GLN A 500 63.42 -4.97 1.65
C GLN A 500 62.90 -3.50 1.86
N GLY A 501 62.88 -2.80 3.02
CA GLY A 501 63.44 -3.01 4.37
C GLY A 501 62.76 -2.10 5.45
N ARG A 502 63.53 -1.26 6.18
CA ARG A 502 63.10 -0.24 7.21
C ARG A 502 64.08 0.96 7.14
N GLY A 503 63.75 2.24 7.32
CA GLY A 503 63.19 2.98 8.50
C GLY A 503 64.26 3.96 9.04
N PRO A 504 63.99 5.02 9.86
CA PRO A 504 62.74 5.42 10.52
C PRO A 504 62.33 6.93 10.31
N GLU A 505 61.36 7.36 11.12
CA GLU A 505 60.77 8.70 11.36
C GLU A 505 61.73 9.76 11.99
N PRO A 506 61.26 10.98 12.37
CA PRO A 506 60.62 12.03 11.56
C PRO A 506 61.27 13.42 11.82
N ASN A 507 60.74 14.51 11.24
CA ASN A 507 60.87 15.83 11.89
C ASN A 507 59.74 16.81 11.51
N ALA A 508 59.51 17.80 12.38
CA ALA A 508 58.44 18.79 12.26
C ALA A 508 58.94 20.18 11.84
N GLY A 509 58.02 21.11 11.57
CA GLY A 509 58.30 22.54 11.38
C GLY A 509 57.92 23.05 10.00
N GLY A 510 56.74 23.66 9.88
CA GLY A 510 56.33 24.36 8.66
C GLY A 510 56.61 25.85 8.73
N GLN A 511 56.99 26.45 7.59
CA GLN A 511 56.83 27.89 7.33
C GLN A 511 56.59 28.13 5.83
N ARG A 512 55.59 28.99 5.55
CA ARG A 512 55.43 29.93 4.41
C ARG A 512 56.16 29.56 3.10
N ARG A 513 55.46 29.42 1.96
CA ARG A 513 54.34 30.24 1.46
C ARG A 513 53.29 29.42 0.73
#